data_AF-A0A1E5A6V5-F1
#
_entry.id   AF-A0A1E5A6V5-F1
#
_cell.length_a   1.000
_cell.length_b   1.000
_cell.length_c   1.000
_cell.angle_alpha   90.00
_cell.angle_beta   90.00
_cell.angle_gamma   90.00
#
_symmetry.space_group_name_H-M   'P 1'
#
loop_
_entity.id
_entity.type
_entity.pdbx_description
1 polymer ?
#
loop_
_entity_poly.entity_id
_entity_poly.type
_entity_poly.pdbx_seq_one_letter_code
_entity_poly.pdbx_strand_id
1 'polypeptide(L)'
;MKILNFIESIRKYSPTQEVLMSRGYSESFSKNIIDKQFNLQEVNNRKEVSSFLQDFLQNYEVESFEINKISFSDILEEEINDYTTIAGIEGGYLVIKENDPAIYILFSDDEDNVELFCSNEDEFFELLIVFAEFSSKVFKGEINPFDEEVKSSYLEKCNKINPLTDYDMFL
;
A
#
# COMPACT_ATOMS: atom_id res chain seq x y z
N MET A 1 8.65 -11.55 -8.24
CA MET A 1 8.85 -11.82 -6.82
C MET A 1 8.12 -13.08 -6.40
N LYS A 2 8.67 -13.88 -5.48
CA LYS A 2 7.91 -14.96 -4.81
C LYS A 2 7.15 -14.37 -3.61
N ILE A 3 5.98 -14.91 -3.26
CA ILE A 3 5.23 -14.50 -2.05
C ILE A 3 6.11 -14.40 -0.81
N LEU A 4 6.95 -15.41 -0.55
CA LEU A 4 7.85 -15.40 0.61
C LEU A 4 8.86 -14.25 0.56
N ASN A 5 9.32 -13.86 -0.62
CA ASN A 5 10.20 -12.70 -0.77
C ASN A 5 9.43 -11.40 -0.52
N PHE A 6 8.19 -11.30 -0.99
CA PHE A 6 7.34 -10.14 -0.74
C PHE A 6 7.05 -9.95 0.76
N ILE A 7 6.73 -11.05 1.47
CA ILE A 7 6.56 -11.03 2.93
C ILE A 7 7.83 -10.55 3.63
N GLU A 8 9.00 -11.03 3.17
CA GLU A 8 10.28 -10.56 3.69
C GLU A 8 10.53 -9.08 3.38
N SER A 9 10.07 -8.57 2.23
CA SER A 9 10.11 -7.13 1.90
C SER A 9 9.24 -6.32 2.89
N ILE A 10 8.02 -6.77 3.21
CA ILE A 10 7.15 -6.12 4.22
C ILE A 10 7.88 -6.02 5.57
N ARG A 11 8.48 -7.12 6.03
CA ARG A 11 9.20 -7.19 7.31
C ARG A 11 10.44 -6.29 7.37
N LYS A 12 11.10 -6.09 6.23
CA LYS A 12 12.35 -5.34 6.12
C LYS A 12 12.13 -3.87 5.75
N TYR A 13 10.91 -3.49 5.38
CA TYR A 13 10.60 -2.13 5.03
C TYR A 13 11.01 -1.18 6.17
N SER A 14 11.92 -0.26 5.84
CA SER A 14 12.59 0.62 6.79
C SER A 14 12.88 1.97 6.12
N PRO A 15 11.85 2.80 5.91
CA PRO A 15 12.03 4.09 5.28
C PRO A 15 12.82 5.01 6.21
N THR A 16 13.71 5.82 5.65
CA THR A 16 14.45 6.80 6.44
C THR A 16 13.66 8.10 6.56
N GLN A 17 13.96 8.89 7.59
CA GLN A 17 13.34 10.20 7.77
C GLN A 17 13.58 11.11 6.55
N GLU A 18 14.79 11.05 5.98
CA GLU A 18 15.16 11.80 4.79
C GLU A 18 14.29 11.43 3.59
N VAL A 19 14.10 10.12 3.34
CA VAL A 19 13.24 9.62 2.26
C VAL A 19 11.81 10.10 2.47
N LEU A 20 11.22 9.91 3.65
CA LEU A 20 9.85 10.32 3.93
C LEU A 20 9.68 11.85 3.76
N MET A 21 10.58 12.65 4.33
CA MET A 21 10.49 14.11 4.19
C MET A 21 10.61 14.56 2.73
N SER A 22 11.46 13.91 1.92
CA SER A 22 11.57 14.20 0.49
C SER A 22 10.27 13.95 -0.29
N ARG A 23 9.42 13.04 0.19
CA ARG A 23 8.09 12.74 -0.38
C ARG A 23 6.98 13.66 0.13
N GLY A 24 7.27 14.54 1.09
CA GLY A 24 6.34 15.54 1.61
C GLY A 24 5.64 15.15 2.92
N TYR A 25 6.15 14.14 3.64
CA TYR A 25 5.70 13.87 5.00
C TYR A 25 6.24 14.92 5.99
N SER A 26 5.46 15.26 7.01
CA SER A 26 5.93 16.15 8.09
C SER A 26 6.94 15.45 8.98
N GLU A 27 7.83 16.22 9.61
CA GLU A 27 8.86 15.67 10.50
C GLU A 27 8.27 14.80 11.63
N SER A 28 7.16 15.26 12.24
CA SER A 28 6.48 14.54 13.31
C SER A 28 5.86 13.22 12.83
N PHE A 29 5.29 13.21 11.61
CA PHE A 29 4.71 11.99 11.04
C PHE A 29 5.79 11.01 10.59
N SER A 30 6.87 11.49 9.97
CA SER A 30 8.02 10.65 9.60
C SER A 30 8.65 9.98 10.82
N LYS A 31 8.81 10.71 11.92
CA LYS A 31 9.31 10.13 13.17
C LYS A 31 8.38 9.05 13.72
N ASN A 32 7.07 9.28 13.66
CA ASN A 32 6.07 8.31 14.07
C ASN A 32 6.17 6.99 13.26
N ILE A 33 6.34 7.09 11.94
CA ILE A 33 6.56 5.91 11.07
C ILE A 33 7.82 5.15 11.53
N ILE A 34 8.95 5.84 11.71
CA ILE A 34 10.22 5.21 12.08
C ILE A 34 10.13 4.50 13.45
N ASP A 35 9.54 5.15 14.44
CA ASP A 35 9.45 4.62 15.81
C ASP A 35 8.64 3.32 15.87
N LYS A 36 7.63 3.16 15.00
CA LYS A 36 6.76 1.97 15.00
C LYS A 36 7.28 0.80 14.18
N GLN A 37 8.20 1.02 13.25
CA GLN A 37 8.78 -0.02 12.39
C GLN A 37 9.23 -1.28 13.18
N PHE A 38 9.78 -1.10 14.38
CA PHE A 38 10.31 -2.17 15.22
C PHE A 38 9.29 -3.28 15.54
N ASN A 39 7.99 -2.96 15.64
CA ASN A 39 6.98 -3.95 16.03
C ASN A 39 6.66 -4.95 14.90
N LEU A 40 6.86 -4.59 13.62
CA LEU A 40 6.61 -5.49 12.48
C LEU A 40 7.63 -6.64 12.42
N GLN A 41 8.83 -6.42 12.95
CA GLN A 41 9.92 -7.40 12.93
C GLN A 41 9.74 -8.54 13.94
N GLU A 42 8.90 -8.36 14.96
CA GLU A 42 8.70 -9.36 16.02
C GLU A 42 7.61 -10.42 15.69
N VAL A 43 6.87 -10.24 14.59
CA VAL A 43 5.77 -11.13 14.18
C VAL A 43 6.30 -12.44 13.57
N ASN A 44 6.59 -13.38 14.46
CA ASN A 44 6.99 -14.75 14.12
C ASN A 44 5.78 -15.67 14.28
N ASN A 45 5.11 -16.03 13.16
CA ASN A 45 4.38 -17.31 12.93
C ASN A 45 3.31 -17.26 11.82
N ARG A 46 3.01 -16.09 11.24
CA ARG A 46 2.05 -15.98 10.13
C ARG A 46 2.73 -16.21 8.77
N LYS A 47 1.97 -16.73 7.81
CA LYS A 47 2.43 -16.98 6.43
C LYS A 47 1.60 -16.27 5.37
N GLU A 48 0.42 -15.74 5.72
CA GLU A 48 -0.44 -15.03 4.77
C GLU A 48 0.03 -13.58 4.56
N VAL A 49 0.18 -13.17 3.31
CA VAL A 49 0.53 -11.81 2.85
C VAL A 49 -0.50 -10.80 3.34
N SER A 50 -1.78 -11.13 3.22
CA SER A 50 -2.92 -10.33 3.71
C SER A 50 -2.75 -9.96 5.18
N SER A 51 -2.39 -10.92 6.03
CA SER A 51 -2.13 -10.69 7.45
C SER A 51 -0.95 -9.75 7.67
N PHE A 52 0.15 -9.91 6.93
CA PHE A 52 1.31 -8.99 7.05
C PHE A 52 0.99 -7.58 6.58
N LEU A 53 0.20 -7.41 5.51
CA LEU A 53 -0.22 -6.09 5.03
C LEU A 53 -1.19 -5.42 6.02
N GLN A 54 -2.10 -6.18 6.64
CA GLN A 54 -2.94 -5.66 7.72
C GLN A 54 -2.11 -5.24 8.94
N ASP A 55 -1.18 -6.08 9.39
CA ASP A 55 -0.29 -5.77 10.51
C ASP A 55 0.56 -4.53 10.19
N PHE A 56 1.09 -4.42 8.97
CA PHE A 56 1.82 -3.24 8.47
C PHE A 56 0.99 -1.97 8.68
N LEU A 57 -0.26 -1.97 8.23
CA LEU A 57 -1.11 -0.78 8.25
C LEU A 57 -1.60 -0.44 9.65
N GLN A 58 -1.93 -1.44 10.46
CA GLN A 58 -2.25 -1.25 11.88
C GLN A 58 -1.05 -0.67 12.65
N ASN A 59 0.15 -1.19 12.36
CA ASN A 59 1.36 -0.74 13.04
C ASN A 59 1.68 0.72 12.78
N TYR A 60 1.27 1.32 11.67
CA TYR A 60 1.47 2.75 11.43
C TYR A 60 0.36 3.65 12.05
N GLU A 61 -0.39 3.14 13.04
CA GLU A 61 -1.57 3.76 13.72
C GLU A 61 -2.55 4.42 12.74
N VAL A 62 -2.87 3.68 11.69
CA VAL A 62 -4.06 3.98 10.91
C VAL A 62 -5.24 3.41 11.68
N GLU A 63 -5.54 4.03 12.83
CA GLU A 63 -6.72 3.72 13.64
C GLU A 63 -7.94 3.87 12.73
N SER A 64 -8.72 2.79 12.64
CA SER A 64 -9.78 2.59 11.65
C SER A 64 -9.27 2.42 10.22
N PHE A 65 -8.40 1.44 10.03
CA PHE A 65 -7.91 1.00 8.73
C PHE A 65 -9.07 0.46 7.88
N GLU A 66 -9.66 1.33 7.06
CA GLU A 66 -10.34 0.96 5.84
C GLU A 66 -9.65 1.75 4.72
N ILE A 67 -8.74 1.13 3.96
CA ILE A 67 -8.52 1.68 2.61
C ILE A 67 -9.81 1.37 1.88
N ASN A 68 -10.66 2.39 1.69
CA ASN A 68 -12.00 2.24 1.12
C ASN A 68 -12.03 1.45 -0.20
N LYS A 69 -10.89 1.38 -0.89
CA LYS A 69 -10.70 0.82 -2.22
C LYS A 69 -9.72 -0.37 -2.28
N ILE A 70 -9.08 -0.75 -1.16
CA ILE A 70 -8.13 -1.88 -1.10
C ILE A 70 -8.50 -2.77 0.09
N SER A 71 -8.72 -4.05 -0.18
CA SER A 71 -9.08 -5.06 0.81
C SER A 71 -8.03 -6.17 0.89
N PHE A 72 -7.73 -6.62 2.10
CA PHE A 72 -6.81 -7.73 2.34
C PHE A 72 -7.59 -8.89 2.95
N SER A 73 -7.47 -10.07 2.34
CA SER A 73 -8.13 -11.30 2.80
C SER A 73 -7.27 -12.49 2.42
N ASP A 74 -7.22 -13.49 3.29
CA ASP A 74 -6.46 -14.73 3.08
C ASP A 74 -6.99 -15.56 1.89
N ILE A 75 -8.21 -15.27 1.42
CA ILE A 75 -8.81 -15.91 0.25
C ILE A 75 -8.20 -15.36 -1.06
N LEU A 76 -7.49 -14.23 -1.00
CA LEU A 76 -6.92 -13.54 -2.16
C LEU A 76 -5.47 -13.95 -2.45
N GLU A 77 -5.01 -15.15 -2.09
CA GLU A 77 -3.68 -15.66 -2.46
C GLU A 77 -3.79 -16.70 -3.59
N GLU A 78 -4.62 -16.40 -4.57
CA GLU A 78 -4.87 -17.25 -5.74
C GLU A 78 -3.95 -16.85 -6.91
N GLU A 79 -3.54 -17.85 -7.70
CA GLU A 79 -2.79 -17.62 -8.93
C GLU A 79 -3.74 -17.44 -10.13
N ILE A 80 -3.61 -16.33 -10.84
CA ILE A 80 -4.36 -15.98 -12.05
C ILE A 80 -3.36 -15.58 -13.13
N ASN A 81 -3.31 -16.29 -14.26
CA ASN A 81 -2.45 -15.95 -15.42
C ASN A 81 -0.97 -15.65 -15.07
N ASP A 82 -0.34 -16.50 -14.24
CA ASP A 82 1.04 -16.35 -13.72
C ASP A 82 1.25 -15.21 -12.71
N TYR A 83 0.17 -14.57 -12.25
CA TYR A 83 0.17 -13.58 -11.18
C TYR A 83 -0.39 -14.16 -9.89
N THR A 84 0.21 -13.81 -8.76
CA THR A 84 -0.35 -14.08 -7.44
C THR A 84 -1.11 -12.85 -6.95
N THR A 85 -2.37 -13.03 -6.58
CA THR A 85 -3.18 -12.01 -5.91
C THR A 85 -2.62 -11.71 -4.51
N ILE A 86 -2.63 -10.43 -4.10
CA ILE A 86 -2.16 -9.98 -2.77
C ILE A 86 -3.15 -9.04 -2.07
N ALA A 87 -4.05 -8.41 -2.82
CA ALA A 87 -5.13 -7.59 -2.31
C ALA A 87 -6.26 -7.49 -3.34
N GLY A 88 -7.49 -7.25 -2.89
CA GLY A 88 -8.63 -6.94 -3.75
C GLY A 88 -8.81 -5.43 -3.86
N ILE A 89 -9.21 -4.95 -5.02
CA ILE A 89 -9.59 -3.56 -5.24
C ILE A 89 -11.00 -3.49 -5.83
N GLU A 90 -11.59 -2.30 -5.87
CA GLU A 90 -12.84 -2.13 -6.60
C GLU A 90 -12.62 -2.46 -8.10
N GLY A 91 -13.28 -3.51 -8.57
CA GLY A 91 -13.20 -3.96 -9.97
C GLY A 91 -12.05 -4.91 -10.30
N GLY A 92 -11.19 -5.30 -9.34
CA GLY A 92 -10.05 -6.18 -9.66
C GLY A 92 -9.18 -6.57 -8.46
N TYR A 93 -7.90 -6.81 -8.73
CA TYR A 93 -6.93 -7.29 -7.75
C TYR A 93 -5.60 -6.56 -7.91
N LEU A 94 -4.89 -6.36 -6.79
CA LEU A 94 -3.46 -6.10 -6.81
C LEU A 94 -2.73 -7.43 -6.85
N VAL A 95 -1.79 -7.54 -7.77
CA VAL A 95 -1.11 -8.80 -8.07
C VAL A 95 0.40 -8.63 -8.23
N ILE A 96 1.14 -9.70 -7.98
CA ILE A 96 2.59 -9.79 -8.17
C ILE A 96 2.94 -10.92 -9.14
N LYS A 97 4.03 -10.78 -9.89
CA LYS A 97 4.49 -11.79 -10.85
C LYS A 97 5.81 -12.40 -10.41
N GLU A 98 6.05 -13.69 -10.64
CA GLU A 98 7.35 -14.30 -10.28
C GLU A 98 8.54 -13.58 -10.92
N ASN A 99 9.65 -13.44 -10.18
CA ASN A 99 10.88 -12.70 -10.56
C ASN A 99 10.74 -11.22 -10.99
N ASP A 100 9.56 -10.61 -10.87
CA ASP A 100 9.31 -9.18 -11.08
C ASP A 100 9.09 -8.43 -9.75
N PRO A 101 9.79 -7.31 -9.46
CA PRO A 101 9.50 -6.50 -8.26
C PRO A 101 8.24 -5.64 -8.39
N ALA A 102 7.72 -5.43 -9.60
CA ALA A 102 6.55 -4.59 -9.80
C ALA A 102 5.26 -5.20 -9.22
N ILE A 103 4.34 -4.32 -8.84
CA ILE A 103 2.97 -4.65 -8.45
C ILE A 103 2.07 -4.16 -9.58
N TYR A 104 1.06 -4.95 -9.90
CA TYR A 104 0.14 -4.70 -11.01
C TYR A 104 -1.31 -4.65 -10.53
N ILE A 105 -2.17 -4.01 -11.31
CA ILE A 105 -3.62 -4.13 -11.25
C ILE A 105 -4.05 -5.16 -12.29
N LEU A 106 -4.81 -6.16 -11.86
CA LEU A 106 -5.51 -7.12 -12.71
C LEU A 106 -7.01 -6.85 -12.61
N PHE A 107 -7.66 -6.46 -13.71
CA PHE A 107 -9.10 -6.18 -13.71
C PHE A 107 -9.93 -7.46 -13.81
N SER A 108 -10.99 -7.55 -13.01
CA SER A 108 -11.84 -8.75 -12.92
C SER A 108 -12.73 -8.99 -14.15
N ASP A 109 -12.97 -7.95 -14.94
CA ASP A 109 -13.76 -8.00 -16.18
C ASP A 109 -12.90 -8.26 -17.43
N ASP A 110 -11.58 -8.14 -17.32
CA ASP A 110 -10.61 -8.42 -18.38
C ASP A 110 -9.28 -8.92 -17.77
N GLU A 111 -9.17 -10.23 -17.55
CA GLU A 111 -7.98 -10.86 -16.96
C GLU A 111 -6.72 -10.78 -17.87
N ASP A 112 -6.87 -10.28 -19.10
CA ASP A 112 -5.76 -9.95 -20.00
C ASP A 112 -5.31 -8.49 -19.86
N ASN A 113 -6.12 -7.63 -19.22
CA ASN A 113 -5.80 -6.25 -18.93
C ASN A 113 -5.04 -6.12 -17.60
N VAL A 114 -3.72 -6.04 -17.70
CA VAL A 114 -2.81 -5.85 -16.57
C VAL A 114 -2.13 -4.49 -16.65
N GLU A 115 -2.36 -3.65 -15.66
CA GLU A 115 -1.78 -2.31 -15.57
C GLU A 115 -0.71 -2.24 -14.48
N LEU A 116 0.33 -1.44 -14.69
CA LEU A 116 1.34 -1.20 -13.66
C LEU A 116 0.71 -0.42 -12.51
N PHE A 117 0.78 -0.95 -11.29
CA PHE A 117 0.42 -0.20 -10.09
C PHE A 117 1.63 0.61 -9.60
N CYS A 118 2.75 -0.07 -9.34
CA CYS A 118 4.02 0.55 -8.99
C CYS A 118 5.21 -0.36 -9.32
N SER A 119 6.42 0.20 -9.36
CA SER A 119 7.58 -0.45 -10.00
C SER A 119 8.34 -1.40 -9.07
N ASN A 120 8.10 -1.32 -7.76
CA ASN A 120 8.80 -2.09 -6.73
C ASN A 120 8.03 -2.05 -5.40
N GLU A 121 8.47 -2.88 -4.46
CA GLU A 121 7.86 -2.99 -3.13
C GLU A 121 8.00 -1.72 -2.28
N ASP A 122 9.08 -0.96 -2.42
CA ASP A 122 9.28 0.28 -1.63
C ASP A 122 8.23 1.34 -2.01
N GLU A 123 8.00 1.54 -3.32
CA GLU A 123 6.92 2.39 -3.83
C GLU A 123 5.56 1.90 -3.33
N PHE A 124 5.32 0.59 -3.37
CA PHE A 124 4.07 -0.02 -2.90
C PHE A 124 3.78 0.31 -1.43
N PHE A 125 4.76 0.10 -0.55
CA PHE A 125 4.61 0.34 0.88
C PHE A 125 4.45 1.83 1.20
N GLU A 126 5.18 2.71 0.50
CA GLU A 126 5.00 4.16 0.64
C GLU A 126 3.59 4.60 0.20
N LEU A 127 3.07 4.08 -0.92
CA LEU A 127 1.72 4.37 -1.40
C LEU A 127 0.65 3.90 -0.43
N LEU A 128 0.80 2.68 0.12
CA LEU A 128 -0.10 2.18 1.14
C LEU A 128 -0.17 3.10 2.37
N ILE A 129 0.96 3.68 2.79
CA ILE A 129 0.99 4.67 3.88
C ILE A 129 0.21 5.94 3.49
N VAL A 130 0.33 6.43 2.26
CA VAL A 130 -0.44 7.59 1.78
C VAL A 130 -1.94 7.32 1.82
N PHE A 131 -2.39 6.18 1.28
CA PHE A 131 -3.82 5.82 1.26
C PHE A 131 -4.38 5.61 2.65
N ALA A 132 -3.59 5.01 3.53
CA ALA A 132 -3.97 4.76 4.90
C ALA A 132 -4.04 6.09 5.70
N GLU A 133 -3.08 7.00 5.52
CA GLU A 133 -3.14 8.36 6.09
C GLU A 133 -4.41 9.10 5.64
N PHE A 134 -4.69 9.10 4.34
CA PHE A 134 -5.88 9.73 3.77
C PHE A 134 -7.15 9.15 4.39
N SER A 135 -7.30 7.82 4.36
CA SER A 135 -8.50 7.13 4.83
C SER A 135 -8.75 7.36 6.32
N SER A 136 -7.72 7.33 7.17
CA SER A 136 -7.87 7.60 8.61
C SER A 136 -8.31 9.04 8.88
N LYS A 137 -7.76 10.02 8.17
CA LYS A 137 -8.17 11.42 8.34
C LYS A 137 -9.60 11.66 7.86
N VAL A 138 -10.03 11.01 6.77
CA VAL A 138 -11.43 11.02 6.33
C VAL A 138 -12.34 10.43 7.41
N PHE A 139 -12.00 9.24 7.93
CA PHE A 139 -12.77 8.56 8.97
C PHE A 139 -12.90 9.40 10.25
N LYS A 140 -11.81 10.06 10.66
CA LYS A 140 -11.78 10.95 11.84
C LYS A 140 -12.49 12.29 11.60
N GLY A 141 -12.92 12.58 10.37
CA GLY A 141 -13.54 13.85 9.98
C GLY A 141 -12.57 15.03 9.97
N GLU A 142 -11.26 14.76 9.91
CA GLU A 142 -10.21 15.78 9.86
C GLU A 142 -10.09 16.40 8.46
N ILE A 143 -10.43 15.64 7.42
CA ILE A 143 -10.47 16.09 6.02
C ILE A 143 -11.76 15.66 5.34
N ASN A 144 -12.18 16.43 4.34
CA ASN A 144 -13.29 16.08 3.46
C ASN A 144 -12.74 15.40 2.19
N PRO A 145 -13.13 14.15 1.88
CA PRO A 145 -12.61 13.45 0.69
C PRO A 145 -13.09 14.08 -0.62
N PHE A 146 -14.15 14.90 -0.59
CA PHE A 146 -14.65 15.63 -1.75
C PHE A 146 -14.02 17.02 -1.90
N ASP A 147 -13.05 17.37 -1.06
CA ASP A 147 -12.28 18.60 -1.21
C ASP A 147 -11.13 18.38 -2.22
N GLU A 148 -11.26 19.05 -3.37
CA GLU A 148 -10.30 18.94 -4.48
C GLU A 148 -8.89 19.38 -4.08
N GLU A 149 -8.72 20.34 -3.16
CA GLU A 149 -7.38 20.76 -2.71
C GLU A 149 -6.73 19.68 -1.85
N VAL A 150 -7.52 19.05 -0.97
CA VAL A 150 -7.06 17.92 -0.17
C VAL A 150 -6.68 16.76 -1.09
N LYS A 151 -7.57 16.36 -2.00
CA LYS A 151 -7.34 15.25 -2.93
C LYS A 151 -6.09 15.49 -3.79
N SER A 152 -5.96 16.70 -4.35
CA SER A 152 -4.79 17.11 -5.12
C SER A 152 -3.49 17.00 -4.32
N SER A 153 -3.49 17.39 -3.03
CA SER A 153 -2.29 17.28 -2.19
C SER A 153 -1.83 15.83 -1.96
N TYR A 154 -2.78 14.89 -1.86
CA TYR A 154 -2.46 13.47 -1.70
C TYR A 154 -2.05 12.83 -3.02
N LEU A 155 -2.67 13.22 -4.14
CA LEU A 155 -2.21 12.83 -5.49
C LEU A 155 -0.79 13.32 -5.77
N GLU A 156 -0.43 14.53 -5.35
CA GLU A 156 0.94 15.03 -5.44
C GLU A 156 1.94 14.19 -4.63
N LYS A 157 1.54 13.69 -3.44
CA LYS A 157 2.36 12.75 -2.66
C LYS A 157 2.55 11.43 -3.43
N CYS A 158 1.48 10.85 -3.96
CA CYS A 158 1.56 9.63 -4.77
C CYS A 158 2.47 9.82 -5.99
N ASN A 159 2.30 10.92 -6.74
CA ASN A 159 3.10 11.24 -7.92
C ASN A 159 4.59 11.44 -7.60
N LYS A 160 4.92 11.92 -6.40
CA LYS A 160 6.31 11.98 -5.94
C LYS A 160 6.89 10.59 -5.73
N ILE A 161 6.09 9.62 -5.27
CA ILE A 161 6.52 8.23 -5.04
C ILE A 161 6.64 7.50 -6.38
N ASN A 162 5.57 7.51 -7.17
CA ASN A 162 5.47 6.89 -8.47
C ASN A 162 4.65 7.80 -9.42
N PRO A 163 5.26 8.37 -10.47
CA PRO A 163 4.57 9.26 -11.40
C PRO A 163 3.93 8.54 -12.60
N LEU A 164 3.94 7.21 -12.62
CA LEU A 164 3.57 6.40 -13.78
C LEU A 164 2.11 5.93 -13.77
N THR A 165 1.45 6.03 -12.62
CA THR A 165 0.11 5.50 -12.38
C THR A 165 -0.80 6.62 -11.89
N ASP A 166 -2.06 6.61 -12.34
CA ASP A 166 -3.09 7.50 -11.80
C ASP A 166 -3.72 6.88 -10.54
N TYR A 167 -3.60 7.60 -9.42
CA TYR A 167 -4.08 7.14 -8.12
C TYR A 167 -5.42 7.77 -7.71
N ASP A 168 -6.09 8.52 -8.59
CA ASP A 168 -7.36 9.19 -8.30
C ASP A 168 -8.44 8.22 -7.81
N MET A 169 -8.43 6.98 -8.31
CA MET A 169 -9.39 5.95 -7.92
C MET A 169 -9.20 5.41 -6.48
N PHE A 170 -8.05 5.68 -5.84
CA PHE A 170 -7.70 5.19 -4.51
C PHE A 170 -7.87 6.25 -3.40
N LEU A 171 -8.19 7.50 -3.76
CA LEU A 171 -8.42 8.64 -2.89
C LEU A 171 -9.87 9.12 -3.02
#